data_AF-A0A662UVW9-F1
#
_entry.id   AF-A0A662UVW9-F1
#
_cell.length_a   1.000
_cell.length_b   1.000
_cell.length_c   1.000
_cell.angle_alpha   90.00
_cell.angle_beta   90.00
_cell.angle_gamma   90.00
#
_symmetry.space_group_name_H-M   'P 1'
#
loop_
_entity.id
_entity.type
_entity.pdbx_description
1 polymer ?
#
loop_
_entity_poly.entity_id
_entity_poly.type
_entity_poly.pdbx_seq_one_letter_code
_entity_poly.pdbx_strand_id
1 'polypeptide(L)' 'MYNKKYKIEINDEEIILEIHRFGNCVVIIIKNIDGEKLYRIGVWDHGVIKVEKYKTETEEIEPIDDEVGIDEG' A
#
# COMPACT_ATOMS: atom_id res chain seq x y z
N MET A 1 6.07 -21.64 -5.72
CA MET A 1 5.85 -20.35 -5.05
C MET A 1 4.33 -20.12 -4.99
N TYR A 2 3.76 -20.01 -3.79
CA TYR A 2 2.31 -19.82 -3.64
C TYR A 2 2.04 -18.34 -3.42
N ASN A 3 1.26 -17.75 -4.33
CA ASN A 3 0.82 -16.36 -4.27
C ASN A 3 -0.70 -16.36 -4.31
N LYS A 4 -1.36 -15.79 -3.29
CA LYS A 4 -2.79 -15.50 -3.35
C LYS A 4 -3.06 -14.06 -2.96
N LYS A 5 -4.02 -13.48 -3.68
CA LYS A 5 -4.52 -12.13 -3.46
C LYS A 5 -5.94 -12.22 -2.91
N TYR A 6 -6.20 -11.48 -1.86
CA TYR A 6 -7.52 -11.39 -1.21
C TYR A 6 -7.91 -9.93 -1.13
N LYS A 7 -9.16 -9.64 -1.45
CA LYS A 7 -9.80 -8.39 -1.06
C LYS A 7 -10.50 -8.66 0.27
N ILE A 8 -10.20 -7.86 1.29
CA ILE A 8 -10.84 -7.96 2.59
C ILE A 8 -11.29 -6.57 3.03
N GLU A 9 -12.24 -6.54 3.95
CA GLU A 9 -12.80 -5.33 4.51
C GLU A 9 -12.45 -5.28 6.00
N ILE A 10 -11.90 -4.16 6.47
CA ILE A 10 -11.60 -3.93 7.90
C ILE A 10 -12.28 -2.63 8.32
N ASN A 11 -13.18 -2.74 9.29
CA ASN A 11 -14.02 -1.67 9.84
C ASN A 11 -14.95 -1.01 8.82
N ASP A 12 -14.44 -0.40 7.75
CA ASP A 12 -15.17 0.09 6.56
C ASP A 12 -14.18 0.33 5.39
N GLU A 13 -12.93 -0.12 5.50
CA GLU A 13 -11.88 0.06 4.50
C GLU A 13 -11.66 -1.21 3.70
N GLU A 14 -11.77 -1.10 2.38
CA GLU A 14 -11.37 -2.16 1.47
C GLU A 14 -9.85 -2.18 1.31
N ILE A 15 -9.23 -3.30 1.69
CA ILE A 15 -7.80 -3.51 1.55
C ILE A 15 -7.50 -4.76 0.74
N ILE A 16 -6.31 -4.79 0.19
CA ILE A 16 -5.80 -5.91 -0.59
C ILE A 16 -4.69 -6.59 0.21
N LEU A 17 -4.84 -7.88 0.47
CA LEU A 17 -3.79 -8.73 1.01
C LEU A 17 -3.15 -9.57 -0.09
N GLU A 18 -1.83 -9.50 -0.22
CA GLU A 18 -1.04 -10.41 -1.04
C GLU A 18 -0.21 -11.32 -0.15
N ILE A 19 -0.53 -12.61 -0.16
CA ILE A 19 0.14 -13.63 0.65
C ILE A 19 1.11 -14.40 -0.23
N HIS A 20 2.39 -14.35 0.12
CA HIS A 20 3.49 -15.04 -0.54
C HIS A 20 4.09 -16.08 0.41
N ARG A 21 4.12 -17.34 0.01
CA ARG A 21 4.79 -18.40 0.77
C ARG A 21 6.13 -18.77 0.13
N PHE A 22 7.18 -18.61 0.91
CA PHE A 22 8.53 -19.08 0.65
C PHE A 22 8.80 -20.30 1.55
N GLY A 23 9.88 -21.05 1.29
CA GLY A 23 10.14 -22.33 1.97
C GLY A 23 9.99 -22.25 3.50
N ASN A 24 10.66 -21.29 4.13
CA ASN A 24 10.71 -21.10 5.57
C ASN A 24 9.97 -19.86 6.09
N CYS A 25 9.29 -19.11 5.21
CA CYS A 25 8.59 -17.90 5.62
C CYS A 25 7.33 -17.60 4.82
N VAL A 26 6.41 -16.87 5.45
CA VAL A 26 5.23 -16.28 4.83
C VAL A 26 5.39 -14.77 4.87
N VAL A 27 5.20 -14.12 3.73
CA VAL A 27 5.19 -12.65 3.62
C VAL A 27 3.79 -12.22 3.21
N ILE A 28 3.21 -11.31 3.96
CA ILE A 28 1.91 -10.68 3.69
C ILE A 28 2.18 -9.23 3.36
N ILE A 29 1.76 -8.79 2.17
CA ILE A 29 1.77 -7.39 1.78
C ILE A 29 0.35 -6.87 1.91
N ILE A 30 0.19 -5.79 2.67
CA ILE A 30 -1.08 -5.09 2.86
C ILE A 30 -1.06 -3.85 1.99
N LYS A 31 -2.06 -3.70 1.13
CA LYS A 31 -2.23 -2.56 0.24
C LYS A 31 -3.60 -1.93 0.42
N ASN A 32 -3.74 -0.64 0.13
CA ASN A 32 -5.05 -0.05 -0.09
C ASN A 32 -5.65 -0.53 -1.43
N ILE A 33 -6.90 -0.13 -1.71
CA ILE A 33 -7.59 -0.49 -2.96
C ILE A 33 -6.88 0.08 -4.20
N ASP A 34 -6.21 1.22 -4.06
CA ASP A 34 -5.42 1.88 -5.11
C ASP A 34 -4.09 1.15 -5.41
N GLY A 35 -3.75 0.13 -4.61
CA GLY A 35 -2.56 -0.70 -4.78
C GLY A 35 -1.29 -0.15 -4.12
N GLU A 36 -1.38 0.96 -3.40
CA GLU A 36 -0.32 1.48 -2.55
C GLU A 36 -0.01 0.49 -1.44
N LYS A 37 1.28 0.17 -1.25
CA LYS A 37 1.70 -0.73 -0.17
C LYS A 37 1.71 0.06 1.14
N LEU A 38 0.96 -0.42 2.12
CA LEU A 38 0.87 0.17 3.45
C LEU A 38 1.81 -0.53 4.42
N TYR A 39 1.74 -1.87 4.43
CA TYR A 39 2.51 -2.69 5.37
C TYR A 39 3.05 -3.97 4.72
N ARG A 40 4.12 -4.49 5.30
CA ARG A 40 4.66 -5.82 5.05
C ARG A 40 4.80 -6.56 6.38
N ILE A 41 4.21 -7.74 6.46
CA ILE A 41 4.35 -8.66 7.59
C ILE A 41 5.12 -9.88 7.10
N GLY A 42 6.26 -10.19 7.73
CA GLY A 42 6.97 -11.44 7.54
C GLY A 42 6.81 -12.34 8.76
N VAL A 43 6.52 -13.62 8.55
CA VAL A 43 6.45 -14.66 9.58
C VAL A 43 7.40 -15.78 9.20
N TRP A 44 8.37 -16.08 10.05
CA TRP A 44 9.37 -17.13 9.83
C TRP A 44 9.14 -18.32 10.77
N ASP A 45 9.47 -19.51 10.29
CA ASP A 45 9.35 -20.78 11.02
C ASP A 45 10.16 -20.85 12.32
N HIS A 46 11.26 -20.10 12.41
CA HIS A 46 12.08 -19.98 13.63
C HIS A 46 11.52 -18.99 14.66
N GLY A 47 10.25 -18.59 14.53
CA GLY A 47 9.52 -17.84 15.56
C GLY A 47 9.67 -16.32 15.50
N VAL A 48 10.14 -15.77 14.38
CA VAL A 48 10.25 -14.31 14.18
C VAL A 48 9.04 -13.81 13.42
N ILE A 49 8.45 -12.70 13.88
CA ILE A 49 7.46 -11.92 13.15
C ILE A 49 8.01 -10.50 13.01
N LYS A 50 8.08 -9.99 11.78
CA LYS A 50 8.53 -8.62 11.50
C LYS A 50 7.43 -7.87 10.76
N VAL A 51 7.09 -6.68 11.25
CA VAL A 51 6.14 -5.77 10.62
C VAL A 51 6.89 -4.52 10.16
N GLU A 52 6.73 -4.14 8.90
CA GLU A 52 7.36 -2.98 8.29
C GLU A 52 6.25 -2.10 7.68
N LYS A 53 6.26 -0.81 7.99
CA LYS A 53 5.40 0.18 7.31
C LYS A 53 6.15 0.70 6.08
N TYR A 54 5.51 0.67 4.92
CA TYR A 54 6.07 1.35 3.74
C TYR A 54 5.93 2.86 3.92
N LYS A 55 6.97 3.63 3.58
CA LYS A 55 6.86 5.09 3.57
C LYS A 55 5.96 5.49 2.41
N THR A 56 4.80 6.05 2.72
CA THR A 56 3.98 6.80 1.78
C THR A 56 4.70 8.13 1.56
N GLU A 57 5.44 8.28 0.46
CA GLU A 57 5.90 9.62 0.07
C GLU A 57 4.68 10.39 -0.42
N THR A 58 4.29 11.42 0.33
CA THR A 58 3.25 12.36 -0.06
C THR A 58 3.93 13.43 -0.91
N GLU A 59 3.62 13.49 -2.20
CA GLU A 59 3.94 14.68 -3.01
C GLU A 59 2.90 15.75 -2.68
N GLU A 60 3.33 16.88 -2.09
CA GLU A 60 2.52 18.10 -2.05
C GLU A 60 2.39 18.64 -3.48
N ILE A 61 1.16 18.81 -3.95
CA ILE A 61 0.86 19.43 -5.23
C ILE A 61 0.65 20.92 -4.96
N GLU A 62 1.46 21.78 -5.56
CA GLU A 62 1.22 23.22 -5.52
C GLU A 62 -0.05 23.57 -6.32
N PRO A 63 -0.86 24.56 -5.86
CA PRO A 63 -2.01 25.02 -6.61
C PRO A 63 -1.58 25.60 -7.97
N ILE A 64 -2.34 25.28 -9.02
CA ILE A 64 -2.19 25.90 -10.33
C ILE A 64 -2.82 27.29 -10.22
N ASP A 65 -2.04 28.35 -10.41
CA ASP A 65 -2.57 29.71 -10.58
C ASP A 65 -3.32 29.78 -11.91
N ASP A 66 -4.65 29.79 -11.84
CA ASP A 66 -5.50 30.28 -12.93
C ASP A 66 -5.44 31.82 -12.94
N GLU A 67 -4.31 32.40 -13.37
CA GLU A 67 -4.37 33.74 -13.96
C GLU A 67 -4.94 33.61 -15.38
N VAL A 68 -6.26 33.53 -15.39
CA VAL A 68 -7.14 33.80 -16.52
C VAL A 68 -6.62 35.04 -17.24
N GLY A 69 -6.27 34.88 -18.52
CA GLY A 69 -6.03 36.01 -19.41
C GLY A 69 -7.24 36.93 -19.41
N ILE A 70 -7.04 38.16 -18.93
CA ILE A 70 -7.95 39.26 -19.18
C ILE A 70 -7.35 40.03 -20.36
N ASP A 71 -7.97 39.83 -21.51
CA ASP A 71 -7.88 40.73 -22.66
C ASP A 71 -8.48 42.07 -22.23
N GLU A 72 -7.68 43.13 -22.16
CA GLU A 72 -8.16 44.50 -22.06
C GLU A 72 -7.49 45.36 -23.14
N GLY A 73 -8.17 45.49 -24.29
CA GLY A 73 -8.29 46.76 -25.03
C GLY A 73 -7.20 47.12 -26.03
#